data_AF-A0A3D3W2S9-F1
#
_entry.id   AF-A0A3D3W2S9-F1
#
_cell.length_a   1.000
_cell.length_b   1.000
_cell.length_c   1.000
_cell.angle_alpha   90.00
_cell.angle_beta   90.00
_cell.angle_gamma   90.00
#
_symmetry.space_group_name_H-M   'P 1'
#
loop_
_entity.id
_entity.type
_entity.pdbx_description
1 polymer ?
#
loop_
_entity_poly.entity_id
_entity_poly.type
_entity_poly.pdbx_seq_one_letter_code
_entity_poly.pdbx_strand_id
1 'polypeptide(L)'
;MCGFSNGGAFALTAALRNPECFGAVFSLSAPPLPTIPRILNRSPMPRIYLATGCEGPERKIRKNVLHLARWLERQQIDVTVSDQPGGMIWISGPPNWSLHSVGISNCLAAQRSAIEPRECLPPLI
;
A
#
# COMPACT_ATOMS: atom_id res chain seq x y z
N MET A 1 -3.10 -0.59 9.73
CA MET A 1 -2.14 0.54 9.74
C MET A 1 -2.06 1.14 8.34
N CYS A 2 -1.81 2.44 8.17
CA CYS A 2 -1.61 3.03 6.85
C CYS A 2 -0.50 4.09 6.87
N GLY A 3 0.12 4.33 5.71
CA GLY A 3 1.12 5.38 5.57
C GLY A 3 1.50 5.68 4.13
N PHE A 4 2.01 6.88 3.90
CA PHE A 4 2.49 7.37 2.60
C PHE A 4 4.00 7.60 2.60
N SER A 5 4.67 7.31 1.49
CA SER A 5 6.13 7.48 1.33
C SER A 5 6.88 6.77 2.47
N ASN A 6 7.76 7.47 3.20
CA ASN A 6 8.46 6.93 4.37
C ASN A 6 7.50 6.38 5.44
N GLY A 7 6.31 6.98 5.60
CA GLY A 7 5.27 6.46 6.49
C GLY A 7 4.71 5.12 6.01
N GLY A 8 4.63 4.89 4.70
CA GLY A 8 4.24 3.60 4.12
C GLY A 8 5.30 2.52 4.38
N ALA A 9 6.57 2.86 4.18
CA ALA A 9 7.69 1.98 4.51
C ALA A 9 7.73 1.61 6.00
N PHE A 10 7.50 2.59 6.89
CA PHE A 10 7.38 2.36 8.33
C PHE A 10 6.20 1.47 8.67
N ALA A 11 5.00 1.78 8.15
CA ALA A 11 3.79 1.02 8.43
C ALA A 11 3.91 -0.46 8.03
N LEU A 12 4.48 -0.71 6.85
CA LEU A 12 4.75 -2.06 6.37
C LEU A 12 5.77 -2.78 7.24
N THR A 13 6.89 -2.12 7.57
CA THR A 13 7.94 -2.71 8.41
C THR A 13 7.41 -3.04 9.81
N ALA A 14 6.65 -2.13 10.41
CA ALA A 14 6.07 -2.32 11.74
C ALA A 14 5.14 -3.53 11.76
N ALA A 15 4.29 -3.69 10.75
CA ALA A 15 3.35 -4.80 10.69
C ALA A 15 4.00 -6.14 10.36
N LEU A 16 5.01 -6.16 9.50
CA LEU A 16 5.78 -7.38 9.24
C LEU A 16 6.58 -7.85 10.47
N ARG A 17 6.97 -6.92 11.36
CA ARG A 17 7.71 -7.25 12.59
C ARG A 17 6.80 -7.66 13.75
N ASN A 18 5.56 -7.16 13.78
CA ASN A 18 4.61 -7.42 14.88
C ASN A 18 3.25 -7.82 14.27
N PRO A 19 3.18 -8.92 13.49
CA PRO A 19 1.97 -9.30 12.76
C PRO A 19 0.75 -9.49 13.67
N GLU A 20 0.97 -9.90 14.92
CA GLU A 20 -0.07 -10.05 15.94
C GLU A 20 -0.80 -8.74 16.29
N CYS A 21 -0.19 -7.58 16.02
CA CYS A 21 -0.76 -6.27 16.32
C CYS A 21 -1.61 -5.72 15.18
N PHE A 22 -1.54 -6.29 13.96
CA PHE A 22 -2.13 -5.68 12.77
C PHE A 22 -2.83 -6.71 11.90
N GLY A 23 -4.14 -6.51 11.65
CA GLY A 23 -4.87 -7.33 10.67
C GLY A 23 -4.61 -6.94 9.21
N ALA A 24 -4.28 -5.66 8.96
CA ALA A 24 -4.02 -5.17 7.60
C ALA A 24 -3.11 -3.92 7.57
N VAL A 25 -2.40 -3.74 6.45
CA VAL A 25 -1.57 -2.57 6.15
C VAL A 25 -1.85 -1.99 4.78
N PHE A 26 -1.93 -0.67 4.69
CA PHE A 26 -1.92 0.10 3.44
C PHE A 26 -0.61 0.89 3.33
N SER A 27 0.24 0.53 2.37
CA SER A 27 1.52 1.18 2.11
C SER A 27 1.49 1.88 0.75
N LEU A 28 1.48 3.22 0.78
CA LEU A 28 1.24 4.06 -0.39
C LEU A 28 2.56 4.74 -0.82
N SER A 29 2.97 4.56 -2.08
CA SER A 29 4.20 5.11 -2.67
C SER A 29 5.44 4.93 -1.78
N ALA A 30 5.56 3.77 -1.14
CA ALA A 30 6.67 3.51 -0.23
C ALA A 30 8.00 3.41 -0.99
N PRO A 31 9.06 4.07 -0.51
CA PRO A 31 10.41 3.87 -1.04
C PRO A 31 10.89 2.44 -0.75
N PRO A 32 12.01 2.01 -1.37
CA PRO A 32 12.66 0.76 -1.01
C PRO A 32 12.82 0.61 0.50
N LEU A 33 12.49 -0.57 1.02
CA LEU A 33 12.79 -0.89 2.41
C LEU A 33 14.32 -1.01 2.55
N PRO A 34 14.94 -0.30 3.51
CA PRO A 34 16.40 -0.37 3.71
C PRO A 34 16.84 -1.77 4.16
N THR A 35 15.94 -2.53 4.78
CA THR A 35 16.17 -3.93 5.14
C THR A 35 14.85 -4.66 5.06
N ILE A 36 14.83 -5.75 4.30
CA ILE A 36 13.69 -6.66 4.27
C ILE A 36 13.59 -7.32 5.66
N PRO A 37 12.50 -7.09 6.42
CA PRO A 37 12.40 -7.67 7.74
C PRO A 37 12.35 -9.19 7.65
N ARG A 38 13.12 -9.86 8.52
CA ARG A 38 13.02 -11.31 8.69
C ARG A 38 11.62 -11.61 9.19
N ILE A 39 10.79 -12.21 8.35
CA ILE A 39 9.46 -12.68 8.75
C ILE A 39 9.71 -13.89 9.64
N LEU A 40 9.41 -13.71 10.93
CA LEU A 40 9.25 -14.84 11.83
C LEU A 40 7.93 -15.50 11.42
N ASN A 41 7.92 -16.80 11.11
CA ASN A 41 6.72 -17.58 10.76
C ASN A 41 5.72 -17.57 11.94
N ARG A 42 5.08 -16.43 12.18
CA ARG A 42 4.06 -16.20 13.20
C ARG A 42 2.77 -15.91 12.45
N SER A 43 1.83 -16.84 12.59
CA SER A 43 0.47 -16.69 12.09
C SER A 43 -0.38 -15.98 13.16
N PRO A 44 -1.33 -15.11 12.79
CA PRO A 44 -1.68 -14.71 11.43
C PRO A 44 -0.86 -13.51 10.92
N MET A 45 -0.48 -13.54 9.63
CA MET A 45 0.16 -12.40 8.96
C MET A 45 -0.89 -11.35 8.53
N PRO A 46 -0.54 -10.05 8.53
CA PRO A 46 -1.43 -9.00 8.05
C PRO A 46 -1.69 -9.14 6.55
N ARG A 47 -2.89 -8.74 6.10
CA ARG A 47 -3.13 -8.46 4.67
C ARG A 47 -2.41 -7.18 4.26
N ILE A 48 -1.73 -7.19 3.13
CA ILE A 48 -0.90 -6.06 2.69
C ILE A 48 -1.46 -5.46 1.41
N TYR A 49 -1.77 -4.17 1.44
CA TYR A 49 -2.19 -3.40 0.29
C TYR A 49 -1.07 -2.43 -0.08
N LEU A 50 -0.50 -2.61 -1.27
CA LEU A 50 0.52 -1.73 -1.82
C LEU A 50 -0.10 -0.89 -2.93
N ALA A 51 0.10 0.43 -2.89
CA ALA A 51 -0.31 1.30 -3.99
C ALA A 51 0.81 2.25 -4.38
N THR A 52 0.86 2.63 -5.65
CA THR A 52 1.88 3.52 -6.20
C THR A 52 1.34 4.23 -7.44
N GLY A 53 1.84 5.43 -7.72
CA GLY A 53 1.61 6.08 -9.01
C GLY A 53 2.32 5.33 -10.14
N CYS A 54 1.76 5.39 -11.35
CA CYS A 54 2.36 4.77 -12.55
C CYS A 54 2.99 5.77 -13.53
N GLU A 55 2.93 7.07 -13.23
CA GLU A 55 3.43 8.14 -14.10
C GLU A 55 4.61 8.92 -13.50
N GLY A 56 5.34 9.64 -14.37
CA GLY A 56 6.43 10.52 -13.95
C GLY A 56 7.50 9.86 -13.07
N PRO A 57 7.98 10.55 -12.02
CA PRO A 57 8.98 10.03 -11.09
C PRO A 57 8.57 8.74 -10.36
N GLU A 58 7.27 8.52 -10.14
CA GLU A 58 6.75 7.33 -9.45
C GLU A 58 7.01 6.03 -10.22
N ARG A 59 7.31 6.09 -11.52
CA ARG A 59 7.72 4.89 -12.29
C ARG A 59 8.89 4.14 -11.66
N LYS A 60 9.81 4.85 -11.00
CA LYS A 60 10.92 4.24 -10.27
C LYS A 60 10.46 3.55 -8.99
N ILE A 61 9.57 4.19 -8.24
CA ILE A 61 8.98 3.66 -7.00
C ILE A 61 8.12 2.43 -7.32
N ARG A 62 7.33 2.47 -8.38
CA ARG A 62 6.52 1.35 -8.85
C ARG A 62 7.33 0.07 -9.05
N LYS A 63 8.51 0.15 -9.65
CA LYS A 63 9.39 -1.02 -9.83
C LYS A 63 9.74 -1.66 -8.48
N ASN A 64 10.00 -0.85 -7.46
CA ASN A 64 10.33 -1.32 -6.12
C ASN A 64 9.11 -1.91 -5.43
N VAL A 65 7.95 -1.28 -5.55
CA VAL A 65 6.67 -1.80 -5.03
C VAL A 65 6.36 -3.17 -5.62
N LEU A 66 6.49 -3.34 -6.94
CA LEU A 66 6.29 -4.62 -7.61
C LEU A 66 7.32 -5.68 -7.20
N HIS A 67 8.59 -5.28 -7.02
CA HIS A 67 9.61 -6.20 -6.52
C HIS A 67 9.29 -6.67 -5.09
N LEU A 68 8.87 -5.75 -4.23
CA LEU A 68 8.47 -6.04 -2.86
C LEU A 68 7.23 -6.93 -2.79
N ALA A 69 6.23 -6.68 -3.63
CA ALA A 69 5.03 -7.52 -3.73
C ALA A 69 5.41 -8.97 -4.05
N ARG A 70 6.23 -9.18 -5.08
CA ARG A 70 6.73 -10.52 -5.44
C ARG A 70 7.51 -11.18 -4.32
N TRP A 71 8.27 -10.40 -3.57
CA TRP A 71 8.98 -10.93 -2.40
C TRP A 71 7.99 -11.38 -1.32
N LEU A 72 6.98 -10.58 -1.00
CA LEU A 72 5.93 -10.90 -0.02
C LEU A 72 5.10 -12.13 -0.43
N GLU A 73 4.73 -12.23 -1.71
CA GLU A 73 4.02 -13.39 -2.27
C GLU A 73 4.82 -14.68 -2.09
N ARG A 74 6.14 -14.65 -2.31
CA ARG A 74 7.02 -15.81 -2.07
C ARG A 74 7.08 -16.23 -0.60
N GLN A 75 6.74 -15.33 0.32
CA GLN A 75 6.62 -15.63 1.74
C GLN A 75 5.19 -16.05 2.12
N GLN A 76 4.33 -16.32 1.12
CA GLN A 76 2.93 -16.70 1.30
C GLN A 76 2.11 -15.66 2.08
N ILE A 77 2.48 -14.37 1.98
CA ILE A 77 1.70 -13.28 2.56
C ILE A 77 0.68 -12.79 1.53
N ASP A 78 -0.56 -12.59 1.99
CA ASP A 78 -1.63 -11.99 1.20
C ASP A 78 -1.28 -10.52 0.87
N VAL A 79 -0.95 -10.27 -0.40
CA VAL A 79 -0.62 -8.93 -0.91
C VAL A 79 -1.51 -8.57 -2.10
N THR A 80 -2.01 -7.34 -2.11
CA THR A 80 -2.71 -6.74 -3.24
C THR A 80 -1.94 -5.52 -3.69
N VAL A 81 -1.66 -5.41 -4.99
CA VAL A 81 -1.01 -4.24 -5.59
C VAL A 81 -2.00 -3.46 -6.43
N SER A 82 -2.02 -2.14 -6.26
CA SER A 82 -2.84 -1.22 -7.04
C SER A 82 -1.98 -0.13 -7.68
N ASP A 83 -1.94 -0.12 -9.02
CA ASP A 83 -1.39 0.99 -9.77
C ASP A 83 -2.43 2.11 -9.86
N GLN A 84 -2.05 3.31 -9.46
CA GLN A 84 -2.91 4.48 -9.54
C GLN A 84 -2.44 5.39 -10.69
N PRO A 85 -3.36 5.90 -11.54
CA PRO A 85 -3.01 6.90 -12.54
C PRO A 85 -2.40 8.14 -11.87
N GLY A 86 -1.43 8.78 -12.55
CA GLY A 86 -0.67 9.90 -12.00
C GLY A 86 0.55 9.50 -11.15
N GLY A 87 1.01 10.44 -10.32
CA GLY A 87 2.17 10.26 -9.45
C GLY A 87 2.21 11.21 -8.25
N MET A 88 3.27 11.13 -7.44
CA MET A 88 3.45 12.02 -6.29
C MET A 88 3.53 13.47 -6.76
N ILE A 89 2.54 14.26 -6.36
CA ILE A 89 2.54 15.70 -6.56
C ILE A 89 3.32 16.32 -5.40
N TRP A 90 4.53 16.80 -5.68
CA TRP A 90 5.21 17.72 -4.78
C TRP A 90 4.53 19.08 -4.94
N ILE A 91 3.67 19.46 -4.00
CA ILE A 91 3.18 20.83 -3.92
C ILE A 91 4.26 21.65 -3.19
N SER A 92 5.24 22.16 -3.93
CA SER A 92 6.10 23.25 -3.45
C SER A 92 5.32 24.56 -3.55
N GLY A 93 4.39 24.77 -2.62
CA GLY A 93 3.70 26.05 -2.43
C GLY A 93 4.34 26.87 -1.30
N PRO A 94 4.26 28.22 -1.32
CA PRO A 94 4.54 29.04 -0.14
C PRO A 94 3.68 28.57 1.06
N PRO A 95 4.08 28.84 2.32
CA PRO A 95 3.60 28.17 3.55
C PRO A 95 2.10 28.33 3.91
N ASN A 96 1.28 28.81 2.98
CA ASN A 96 -0.09 29.28 3.18
C ASN A 96 -1.08 28.72 2.15
N TRP A 97 -0.75 27.64 1.43
CA TRP A 97 -1.71 26.94 0.56
C TRP A 97 -2.23 25.67 1.21
N SER A 98 -3.55 25.64 1.43
CA SER A 98 -4.33 24.48 1.87
C SER A 98 -4.10 23.29 0.93
N LEU A 99 -3.82 22.12 1.50
CA LEU A 99 -3.70 20.85 0.79
C LEU A 99 -4.96 20.60 -0.07
N HIS A 100 -4.89 20.88 -1.36
CA HIS A 100 -5.87 20.37 -2.32
C HIS A 100 -5.49 18.93 -2.66
N SER A 101 -6.11 18.02 -1.92
CA SER A 101 -5.94 16.58 -1.90
C SER A 101 -6.53 15.87 -3.13
N VAL A 102 -6.10 16.26 -4.34
CA VAL A 102 -6.58 15.60 -5.57
C VAL A 102 -6.08 14.15 -5.66
N GLY A 103 -4.98 13.79 -4.98
CA GLY A 103 -4.46 12.41 -4.93
C GLY A 103 -4.99 11.53 -3.78
N ILE A 104 -5.55 12.12 -2.71
CA ILE A 104 -6.03 11.34 -1.56
C ILE A 104 -7.43 10.77 -1.84
N SER A 105 -8.25 11.51 -2.59
CA SER A 105 -9.64 11.11 -2.89
C SER A 105 -9.71 9.80 -3.70
N ASN A 106 -8.77 9.56 -4.63
CA ASN A 106 -8.74 8.32 -5.41
C ASN A 106 -8.21 7.13 -4.61
N CYS A 107 -7.25 7.34 -3.70
CA CYS A 107 -6.78 6.30 -2.79
C CYS A 107 -7.89 5.86 -1.81
N LEU A 108 -8.68 6.80 -1.27
CA LEU A 108 -9.83 6.50 -0.41
C LEU A 108 -10.98 5.83 -1.19
N ALA A 109 -11.18 6.19 -2.47
CA ALA A 109 -12.15 5.52 -3.34
C ALA A 109 -11.76 4.07 -3.65
N ALA A 110 -10.49 3.81 -3.94
CA ALA A 110 -9.95 2.46 -4.09
C ALA A 110 -10.05 1.63 -2.79
N GLN A 111 -9.95 2.29 -1.63
CA GLN A 111 -10.18 1.65 -0.32
C GLN A 111 -11.63 1.18 -0.14
N ARG A 112 -12.64 1.96 -0.57
CA ARG A 112 -14.04 1.51 -0.51
C ARG A 112 -14.28 0.24 -1.33
N SER A 113 -13.76 0.19 -2.57
CA SER A 113 -13.93 -0.99 -3.43
C SER A 113 -13.21 -2.24 -2.94
N ALA A 114 -12.16 -2.11 -2.12
CA ALA A 114 -11.39 -3.24 -1.59
C ALA A 114 -11.96 -3.77 -0.25
N ILE A 115 -12.80 -2.99 0.42
CA ILE A 115 -13.39 -3.31 1.73
C ILE A 115 -14.82 -3.82 1.59
N GLU A 116 -15.53 -3.48 0.51
CA GLU A 116 -16.87 -4.01 0.27
C GLU A 116 -16.84 -5.54 0.06
N PRO A 117 -17.60 -6.31 0.84
CA PRO A 117 -17.76 -7.74 0.59
C PRO A 117 -18.40 -7.90 -0.79
N ARG A 118 -17.78 -8.71 -1.66
CA ARG A 118 -18.45 -9.17 -2.88
C ARG A 118 -19.75 -9.83 -2.44
N GLU A 119 -20.88 -9.22 -2.75
CA GLU A 119 -22.18 -9.85 -2.60
C GLU A 119 -22.12 -11.21 -3.32
N CYS A 120 -22.31 -12.28 -2.56
CA CYS A 120 -22.50 -13.61 -3.13
C CYS A 120 -23.73 -13.55 -4.01
N LEU A 121 -23.52 -13.51 -5.34
CA LEU A 121 -24.58 -13.75 -6.29
C LEU A 121 -25.22 -15.11 -5.94
N PRO A 122 -26.56 -15.18 -5.78
CA PRO A 122 -27.21 -16.45 -5.53
C PRO A 122 -26.96 -17.40 -6.72
N PRO A 123 -26.90 -18.71 -6.48
CA PRO A 123 -26.72 -19.68 -7.55
C PRO A 123 -27.89 -19.54 -8.53
N LEU A 124 -27.58 -19.38 -9.81
CA LEU A 124 -28.55 -19.47 -10.90
C LEU A 124 -29.16 -20.88 -10.86
N ILE A 125 -30.47 -20.95 -10.62
CA ILE A 125 -31.29 -22.16 -10.68
C ILE A 125 -31.52 -22.53 -12.14
#